data_AF-A0A7K3RQ57-F1
#
_entry.id   AF-A0A7K3RQ57-F1
#
_cell.length_a   1.000
_cell.length_b   1.000
_cell.length_c   1.000
_cell.angle_alpha   90.00
_cell.angle_beta   90.00
_cell.angle_gamma   90.00
#
_symmetry.space_group_name_H-M   'P 1'
#
loop_
_entity.id
_entity.type
_entity.pdbx_description
1 polymer ?
#
loop_
_entity_poly.entity_id
_entity_poly.type
_entity_poly.pdbx_seq_one_letter_code
_entity_poly.pdbx_strand_id
1 'polypeptide(L)'
;PTAVPPPPVQADAASWAGALGAVHAGETGVHITLQGRDERAVVLESLRIRVVERGSPAPGRVYRMSSGCGGSLTPRMFDVDLDASRPVARSVAGNDSGEPIEAVAFPYRVSVTDPEVFLITGRTVGCDCSWVAELTWSSGGRSGTVRIDDGGRPFRTSGVRGHSVLDYDTATGRWASVVEDDEAGS
;
A
#
# COMPACT_ATOMS: atom_id res chain seq x y z
N PRO A 1 -14.04 2.12 22.90
CA PRO A 1 -12.98 3.17 22.82
C PRO A 1 -13.53 4.54 23.25
N THR A 2 -12.83 5.15 24.21
CA THR A 2 -12.68 6.60 24.35
C THR A 2 -12.35 7.19 22.97
N ALA A 3 -12.89 8.36 22.63
CA ALA A 3 -12.80 8.96 21.29
C ALA A 3 -11.40 8.80 20.64
N VAL A 4 -11.37 8.40 19.36
CA VAL A 4 -10.12 8.36 18.59
C VAL A 4 -9.49 9.76 18.66
N PRO A 5 -8.22 9.88 19.10
CA PRO A 5 -7.58 11.18 19.24
C PRO A 5 -7.46 11.90 17.89
N PRO A 6 -7.12 13.20 17.88
CA PRO A 6 -6.73 13.89 16.65
C PRO A 6 -5.66 13.12 15.87
N PRO A 7 -5.68 13.17 14.52
CA PRO A 7 -4.60 12.63 13.71
C PRO A 7 -3.29 13.36 14.04
N PRO A 8 -2.17 12.64 14.10
CA PRO A 8 -0.88 13.25 14.35
C PRO A 8 -0.34 13.91 13.06
N VAL A 9 0.85 14.51 13.14
CA VAL A 9 1.60 14.85 11.93
C VAL A 9 1.97 13.58 11.15
N GLN A 10 2.21 13.70 9.85
CA GLN A 10 2.45 12.56 8.95
C GLN A 10 3.57 11.63 9.44
N ALA A 11 4.65 12.19 10.01
CA ALA A 11 5.78 11.42 10.53
C ALA A 11 5.40 10.43 11.65
N ASP A 12 4.34 10.74 12.40
CA ASP A 12 3.88 9.96 13.56
C ASP A 12 2.64 9.10 13.24
N ALA A 13 2.15 9.14 12.00
CA ALA A 13 0.91 8.46 11.61
C ALA A 13 0.96 6.93 11.85
N ALA A 14 2.10 6.30 11.53
CA ALA A 14 2.27 4.87 11.69
C ALA A 14 2.27 4.43 13.16
N SER A 15 3.00 5.14 14.03
CA SER A 15 3.07 4.82 15.46
C SER A 15 1.72 5.07 16.16
N TRP A 16 1.04 6.15 15.82
CA TRP A 16 -0.31 6.46 16.29
C TRP A 16 -1.32 5.38 15.89
N ALA A 17 -1.30 4.94 14.62
CA ALA A 17 -2.21 3.92 14.12
C ALA A 17 -1.94 2.57 14.81
N GLY A 18 -0.65 2.21 14.96
CA GLY A 18 -0.24 1.00 15.68
C GLY A 18 -0.65 1.01 17.15
N ALA A 19 -0.51 2.14 17.85
CA ALA A 19 -0.91 2.28 19.26
C ALA A 19 -2.42 2.11 19.47
N LEU A 20 -3.22 2.46 18.45
CA LEU A 20 -4.67 2.26 18.45
C LEU A 20 -5.10 0.86 17.97
N GLY A 21 -4.16 0.01 17.55
CA GLY A 21 -4.46 -1.27 16.93
C GLY A 21 -5.22 -1.14 15.62
N ALA A 22 -5.03 -0.02 14.90
CA ALA A 22 -5.71 0.24 13.65
C ALA A 22 -5.23 -0.70 12.54
N VAL A 23 -6.12 -0.95 11.58
CA VAL A 23 -5.85 -1.72 10.37
C VAL A 23 -6.05 -0.78 9.18
N HIS A 24 -5.23 -0.93 8.15
CA HIS A 24 -5.42 -0.19 6.91
C HIS A 24 -6.79 -0.49 6.29
N ALA A 25 -7.53 0.56 5.96
CA ALA A 25 -8.89 0.47 5.46
C ALA A 25 -8.93 0.73 3.96
N GLY A 26 -9.44 -0.25 3.20
CA GLY A 26 -9.65 -0.20 1.75
C GLY A 26 -8.36 -0.41 0.97
N GLU A 27 -7.31 0.31 1.32
CA GLU A 27 -6.01 0.27 0.64
C GLU A 27 -4.85 0.19 1.62
N THR A 28 -3.77 -0.47 1.20
CA THR A 28 -2.48 -0.46 1.90
C THR A 28 -1.37 -0.28 0.89
N GLY A 29 -0.61 0.80 1.04
CA GLY A 29 0.61 1.05 0.27
C GLY A 29 1.83 0.46 0.96
N VAL A 30 2.60 -0.34 0.24
CA VAL A 30 3.87 -0.91 0.70
C VAL A 30 4.99 -0.34 -0.16
N HIS A 31 5.81 0.53 0.44
CA HIS A 31 7.02 1.06 -0.18
C HIS A 31 8.21 0.14 0.08
N ILE A 32 8.89 -0.29 -0.98
CA ILE A 32 10.12 -1.08 -0.90
C ILE A 32 11.21 -0.47 -1.76
N THR A 33 12.42 -0.41 -1.22
CA THR A 33 13.63 -0.06 -1.96
C THR A 33 14.41 -1.34 -2.24
N LEU A 34 14.77 -1.53 -3.51
CA LEU A 34 15.44 -2.72 -4.02
C LEU A 34 16.79 -2.30 -4.58
N GLN A 35 17.86 -2.88 -4.05
CA GLN A 35 19.22 -2.53 -4.43
C GLN A 35 20.11 -3.77 -4.47
N GLY A 36 21.02 -3.81 -5.43
CA GLY A 36 22.09 -4.81 -5.46
C GLY A 36 23.11 -4.56 -4.34
N ARG A 37 23.85 -5.61 -3.94
CA ARG A 37 24.91 -5.47 -2.92
C ARG A 37 26.23 -4.93 -3.48
N ASP A 38 26.42 -5.03 -4.79
CA ASP A 38 27.61 -4.60 -5.52
C ASP A 38 27.19 -4.18 -6.95
N GLU A 39 28.18 -3.92 -7.80
CA GLU A 39 27.95 -3.48 -9.18
C GLU A 39 27.33 -4.54 -10.10
N ARG A 40 27.30 -5.83 -9.68
CA ARG A 40 26.67 -6.86 -10.50
C ARG A 40 25.17 -6.66 -10.53
N ALA A 41 24.61 -6.60 -11.74
CA ALA A 41 23.17 -6.51 -11.93
C ALA A 41 22.44 -7.70 -11.26
N VAL A 42 21.35 -7.37 -10.58
CA VAL A 42 20.33 -8.31 -10.13
C VAL A 42 19.11 -8.11 -11.01
N VAL A 43 18.65 -9.18 -11.65
CA VAL A 43 17.41 -9.18 -12.42
C VAL A 43 16.28 -9.52 -11.46
N LEU A 44 15.30 -8.63 -11.34
CA LEU A 44 14.04 -8.88 -10.66
C LEU A 44 13.08 -9.46 -11.70
N GLU A 45 12.67 -10.70 -11.52
CA GLU A 45 12.02 -11.50 -12.56
C GLU A 45 10.49 -11.43 -12.49
N SER A 46 9.94 -11.43 -11.26
CA SER A 46 8.49 -11.31 -11.06
C SER A 46 8.17 -10.90 -9.64
N LEU A 47 7.08 -10.15 -9.49
CA LEU A 47 6.42 -9.86 -8.21
C LEU A 47 5.11 -10.63 -8.14
N ARG A 48 4.96 -11.48 -7.13
CA ARG A 48 3.75 -12.27 -6.89
C ARG A 48 3.11 -11.86 -5.58
N ILE A 49 1.80 -11.74 -5.57
CA ILE A 49 1.04 -11.46 -4.35
C ILE A 49 0.36 -12.74 -3.88
N ARG A 50 0.48 -13.02 -2.58
CA ARG A 50 -0.22 -14.12 -1.93
C ARG A 50 -1.07 -13.58 -0.79
N VAL A 51 -2.39 -13.73 -0.92
CA VAL A 51 -3.31 -13.58 0.20
C VAL A 51 -3.27 -14.88 1.00
N VAL A 52 -2.76 -14.80 2.22
CA VAL A 52 -2.56 -15.96 3.12
C VAL A 52 -3.78 -16.22 3.99
N GLU A 53 -4.61 -15.21 4.22
CA GLU A 53 -5.86 -15.33 4.98
C GLU A 53 -6.90 -14.34 4.46
N ARG A 54 -8.17 -14.73 4.48
CA ARG A 54 -9.32 -13.86 4.22
C ARG A 54 -10.36 -14.05 5.31
N GLY A 55 -10.77 -12.94 5.92
CA GLY A 55 -11.90 -12.87 6.84
C GLY A 55 -12.96 -11.87 6.38
N SER A 56 -14.03 -11.75 7.14
CA SER A 56 -14.95 -10.62 7.02
C SER A 56 -14.24 -9.32 7.39
N PRO A 57 -14.59 -8.17 6.77
CA PRO A 57 -14.02 -6.87 7.11
C PRO A 57 -14.03 -6.61 8.62
N ALA A 58 -12.95 -6.01 9.13
CA ALA A 58 -12.80 -5.71 10.54
C ALA A 58 -13.92 -4.75 10.99
N PRO A 59 -14.61 -5.03 12.11
CA PRO A 59 -15.69 -4.16 12.58
C PRO A 59 -15.16 -2.78 12.98
N GLY A 60 -15.96 -1.73 12.80
CA GLY A 60 -15.61 -0.38 13.25
C GLY A 60 -15.94 0.70 12.23
N ARG A 61 -15.22 1.82 12.32
CA ARG A 61 -15.32 2.98 11.43
C ARG A 61 -13.99 3.22 10.75
N VAL A 62 -14.03 3.84 9.57
CA VAL A 62 -12.83 4.26 8.85
C VAL A 62 -12.50 5.70 9.26
N TYR A 63 -11.24 5.95 9.61
CA TYR A 63 -10.76 7.27 10.02
C TYR A 63 -9.75 7.75 8.99
N ARG A 64 -10.12 8.76 8.19
CA ARG A 64 -9.28 9.31 7.13
C ARG A 64 -8.58 10.57 7.63
N MET A 65 -7.24 10.54 7.60
CA MET A 65 -6.40 11.54 8.27
C MET A 65 -6.05 12.76 7.41
N SER A 66 -5.96 12.60 6.08
CA SER A 66 -5.85 13.65 5.05
C SER A 66 -5.58 13.02 3.67
N SER A 67 -5.76 13.77 2.59
CA SER A 67 -5.08 13.50 1.31
C SER A 67 -3.60 13.86 1.48
N GLY A 68 -2.70 12.89 1.39
CA GLY A 68 -1.27 13.09 1.65
C GLY A 68 -0.62 14.14 0.73
N CYS A 69 0.49 14.72 1.20
CA CYS A 69 1.45 15.43 0.35
C CYS A 69 2.60 14.44 0.08
N GLY A 70 2.71 13.95 -1.16
CA GLY A 70 3.68 12.91 -1.54
C GLY A 70 5.11 13.45 -1.63
N GLY A 71 6.10 12.67 -1.17
CA GLY A 71 7.52 13.00 -1.22
C GLY A 71 8.16 12.80 -2.61
N SER A 72 9.42 13.25 -2.71
CA SER A 72 10.19 13.52 -3.95
C SER A 72 10.71 12.32 -4.76
N LEU A 73 10.34 11.07 -4.44
CA LEU A 73 10.78 9.89 -5.19
C LEU A 73 9.58 9.22 -5.80
N THR A 74 9.52 9.20 -7.13
CA THR A 74 8.40 8.62 -7.87
C THR A 74 8.63 7.12 -8.05
N PRO A 75 7.88 6.26 -7.33
CA PRO A 75 8.10 4.82 -7.34
C PRO A 75 7.53 4.17 -8.61
N ARG A 76 7.99 2.95 -8.93
CA ARG A 76 7.24 2.04 -9.81
C ARG A 76 5.99 1.57 -9.08
N MET A 77 4.83 1.85 -9.64
CA MET A 77 3.56 1.58 -8.96
C MET A 77 2.95 0.26 -9.43
N PHE A 78 2.48 -0.52 -8.46
CA PHE A 78 1.78 -1.78 -8.70
C PHE A 78 0.46 -1.80 -7.97
N ASP A 79 -0.63 -1.95 -8.72
CA ASP A 79 -1.96 -2.10 -8.18
C ASP A 79 -2.33 -3.58 -8.05
N VAL A 80 -2.92 -3.92 -6.90
CA VAL A 80 -3.29 -5.28 -6.56
C VAL A 80 -4.74 -5.31 -6.06
N ASP A 81 -5.59 -6.04 -6.75
CA ASP A 81 -6.92 -6.43 -6.24
C ASP A 81 -6.77 -7.66 -5.33
N LEU A 82 -6.95 -7.47 -4.03
CA LEU A 82 -6.85 -8.54 -3.02
C LEU A 82 -8.13 -9.38 -2.92
N ASP A 83 -9.27 -8.90 -3.44
CA ASP A 83 -10.51 -9.66 -3.51
C ASP A 83 -10.45 -10.73 -4.61
N ALA A 84 -9.59 -10.54 -5.62
CA ALA A 84 -9.35 -11.53 -6.65
C ALA A 84 -8.85 -12.87 -6.08
N SER A 85 -9.36 -13.99 -6.59
CA SER A 85 -8.93 -15.33 -6.16
C SER A 85 -7.43 -15.57 -6.36
N ARG A 86 -6.86 -14.95 -7.40
CA ARG A 86 -5.42 -14.91 -7.69
C ARG A 86 -4.99 -13.46 -7.93
N PRO A 87 -4.59 -12.73 -6.89
CA PRO A 87 -4.16 -11.34 -7.01
C PRO A 87 -2.94 -11.20 -7.93
N VAL A 88 -2.97 -10.21 -8.80
CA VAL A 88 -1.88 -9.88 -9.72
C VAL A 88 -1.45 -8.45 -9.45
N ALA A 89 -0.14 -8.25 -9.26
CA ALA A 89 0.46 -6.92 -9.22
C ALA A 89 0.55 -6.37 -10.64
N ARG A 90 -0.37 -5.46 -10.99
CA ARG A 90 -0.40 -4.80 -12.29
C ARG A 90 0.40 -3.52 -12.21
N SER A 91 1.40 -3.39 -13.08
CA SER A 91 2.12 -2.12 -13.25
C SER A 91 1.13 -1.05 -13.71
N VAL A 92 1.15 0.10 -13.07
CA VAL A 92 0.30 1.25 -13.42
C VAL A 92 1.17 2.49 -13.58
N ALA A 93 0.72 3.41 -14.43
CA ALA A 93 1.50 4.60 -14.72
C ALA A 93 1.63 5.48 -13.47
N GLY A 94 2.87 5.84 -13.13
CA GLY A 94 3.19 6.86 -12.13
C GLY A 94 2.87 8.26 -12.64
N ASN A 95 2.72 9.21 -11.73
CA ASN A 95 2.71 10.63 -12.06
C ASN A 95 3.77 11.34 -11.23
N ASP A 96 4.75 11.95 -11.89
CA ASP A 96 5.70 12.86 -11.28
C ASP A 96 5.51 14.24 -11.91
N SER A 97 5.06 15.23 -11.12
CA SER A 97 5.10 16.68 -11.39
C SER A 97 4.89 17.20 -12.84
N GLY A 98 4.28 16.42 -13.74
CA GLY A 98 4.07 16.73 -15.16
C GLY A 98 4.34 15.59 -16.16
N GLU A 99 5.13 14.56 -15.83
CA GLU A 99 5.46 13.45 -16.74
C GLU A 99 4.94 12.08 -16.24
N PRO A 100 4.19 11.33 -17.08
CA PRO A 100 3.78 9.96 -16.76
C PRO A 100 4.99 9.02 -16.69
N ILE A 101 5.11 8.28 -15.59
CA ILE A 101 6.04 7.14 -15.53
C ILE A 101 5.34 5.94 -16.16
N GLU A 102 5.90 5.40 -17.24
CA GLU A 102 5.32 4.24 -17.92
C GLU A 102 5.20 3.02 -17.00
N ALA A 103 4.10 2.30 -17.18
CA ALA A 103 3.85 1.01 -16.55
C ALA A 103 4.76 -0.06 -17.18
N VAL A 104 6.01 -0.13 -16.75
CA VAL A 104 6.96 -1.14 -17.23
C VAL A 104 6.61 -2.50 -16.62
N ALA A 105 6.55 -3.54 -17.46
CA ALA A 105 6.38 -4.91 -17.00
C ALA A 105 7.75 -5.51 -16.60
N PHE A 106 7.72 -6.50 -15.71
CA PHE A 106 8.91 -7.29 -15.39
C PHE A 106 9.57 -7.86 -16.66
N PRO A 107 10.91 -7.99 -16.69
CA PRO A 107 11.83 -7.86 -15.56
C PRO A 107 12.36 -6.44 -15.30
N TYR A 108 12.79 -6.18 -14.06
CA TYR A 108 13.56 -4.99 -13.67
C TYR A 108 15.02 -5.35 -13.39
N ARG A 109 15.90 -4.34 -13.34
CA ARG A 109 17.32 -4.51 -12.99
C ARG A 109 17.68 -3.56 -11.87
N VAL A 110 18.48 -4.04 -10.92
CA VAL A 110 19.04 -3.20 -9.86
C VAL A 110 20.52 -3.52 -9.65
N SER A 111 21.27 -2.54 -9.15
CA SER A 111 22.65 -2.70 -8.69
C SER A 111 22.89 -1.82 -7.46
N VAL A 112 24.12 -1.75 -6.95
CA VAL A 112 24.44 -0.81 -5.86
C VAL A 112 24.31 0.65 -6.28
N THR A 113 24.50 0.98 -7.56
CA THR A 113 24.42 2.36 -8.10
C THR A 113 23.10 2.66 -8.80
N ASP A 114 22.23 1.66 -8.94
CA ASP A 114 20.97 1.75 -9.68
C ASP A 114 19.86 1.04 -8.88
N PRO A 115 19.34 1.67 -7.82
CA PRO A 115 18.25 1.12 -7.02
C PRO A 115 16.89 1.36 -7.69
N GLU A 116 15.93 0.48 -7.40
CA GLU A 116 14.52 0.68 -7.77
C GLU A 116 13.66 0.84 -6.51
N VAL A 117 12.62 1.68 -6.59
CA VAL A 117 11.61 1.82 -5.53
C VAL A 117 10.28 1.34 -6.07
N PHE A 118 9.67 0.34 -5.42
CA PHE A 118 8.31 -0.09 -5.76
C PHE A 118 7.32 0.40 -4.71
N LEU A 119 6.15 0.85 -5.16
CA LEU A 119 4.96 1.06 -4.35
C LEU A 119 3.93 0.01 -4.75
N ILE A 120 3.65 -0.92 -3.85
CA ILE A 120 2.61 -1.95 -4.05
C ILE A 120 1.37 -1.51 -3.28
N THR A 121 0.27 -1.25 -3.99
CA THR A 121 -1.01 -0.85 -3.41
C THR A 121 -1.97 -2.03 -3.43
N GLY A 122 -2.13 -2.67 -2.27
CA GLY A 122 -3.13 -3.70 -2.04
C GLY A 122 -4.50 -3.07 -1.76
N ARG A 123 -5.51 -3.39 -2.56
CA ARG A 123 -6.88 -2.89 -2.40
C ARG A 123 -7.87 -4.02 -2.14
N THR A 124 -8.83 -3.76 -1.27
CA THR A 124 -10.00 -4.64 -1.06
C THR A 124 -11.23 -3.83 -0.70
N VAL A 125 -12.38 -4.32 -1.13
CA VAL A 125 -13.69 -3.84 -0.70
C VAL A 125 -14.40 -4.84 0.21
N GLY A 126 -14.04 -6.13 0.18
CA GLY A 126 -14.86 -7.21 0.72
C GLY A 126 -14.22 -8.12 1.77
N CYS A 127 -12.89 -8.12 1.92
CA CYS A 127 -12.20 -8.97 2.89
C CYS A 127 -11.47 -8.15 3.95
N ASP A 128 -11.26 -8.77 5.10
CA ASP A 128 -10.07 -8.54 5.89
C ASP A 128 -8.98 -9.49 5.38
N CYS A 129 -8.06 -8.96 4.58
CA CYS A 129 -7.07 -9.73 3.86
C CYS A 129 -5.69 -9.61 4.50
N SER A 130 -5.12 -10.75 4.89
CA SER A 130 -3.71 -10.87 5.25
C SER A 130 -2.91 -11.30 4.02
N TRP A 131 -1.87 -10.57 3.63
CA TRP A 131 -1.16 -10.81 2.37
C TRP A 131 0.33 -10.51 2.45
N VAL A 132 1.08 -11.07 1.51
CA VAL A 132 2.53 -10.85 1.34
C VAL A 132 2.90 -10.76 -0.13
N ALA A 133 4.04 -10.13 -0.38
CA ALA A 133 4.67 -10.09 -1.69
C ALA A 133 5.85 -11.07 -1.76
N GLU A 134 6.04 -11.69 -2.91
CA GLU A 134 7.16 -12.57 -3.20
C GLU A 134 7.86 -12.07 -4.46
N LEU A 135 9.14 -11.69 -4.33
CA LEU A 135 9.96 -11.18 -5.41
C LEU A 135 10.98 -12.24 -5.85
N THR A 136 10.83 -12.76 -7.06
CA THR A 136 11.82 -13.67 -7.65
C THR A 136 12.94 -12.87 -8.30
N TRP A 137 14.17 -13.31 -8.12
CA TRP A 137 15.36 -12.65 -8.64
C TRP A 137 16.42 -13.64 -9.13
N SER A 138 17.30 -13.15 -9.99
CA SER A 138 18.54 -13.84 -10.38
C SER A 138 19.73 -12.89 -10.49
N SER A 139 20.93 -13.38 -10.19
CA SER A 139 22.19 -12.63 -10.32
C SER A 139 23.38 -13.59 -10.34
N GLY A 140 24.23 -13.49 -11.36
CA GLY A 140 25.50 -14.22 -11.44
C GLY A 140 25.37 -15.74 -11.26
N GLY A 141 24.34 -16.36 -11.86
CA GLY A 141 24.09 -17.81 -11.76
C GLY A 141 23.35 -18.26 -10.50
N ARG A 142 23.05 -17.35 -9.56
CA ARG A 142 22.16 -17.62 -8.42
C ARG A 142 20.76 -17.08 -8.71
N SER A 143 19.75 -17.71 -8.12
CA SER A 143 18.38 -17.23 -8.12
C SER A 143 17.71 -17.51 -6.78
N GLY A 144 16.60 -16.84 -6.53
CA GLY A 144 15.80 -17.06 -5.32
C GLY A 144 14.53 -16.24 -5.31
N THR A 145 13.77 -16.40 -4.23
CA THR A 145 12.59 -15.60 -3.96
C THR A 145 12.74 -14.96 -2.59
N VAL A 146 12.54 -13.64 -2.52
CA VAL A 146 12.47 -12.90 -1.27
C VAL A 146 11.01 -12.69 -0.91
N ARG A 147 10.65 -13.04 0.32
CA ARG A 147 9.36 -12.69 0.91
C ARG A 147 9.43 -11.27 1.47
N ILE A 148 8.42 -10.49 1.16
CA ILE A 148 8.25 -9.12 1.61
C ILE A 148 6.99 -9.08 2.48
N ASP A 149 7.18 -8.74 3.75
CA ASP A 149 6.16 -8.72 4.78
C ASP A 149 6.50 -7.67 5.86
N ASP A 150 5.62 -7.45 6.83
CA ASP A 150 5.82 -6.52 7.96
C ASP A 150 6.57 -7.22 9.10
N GLY A 151 7.89 -7.36 8.95
CA GLY A 151 8.77 -7.88 10.00
C GLY A 151 8.45 -9.32 10.42
N GLY A 152 8.08 -10.17 9.47
CA GLY A 152 7.67 -11.56 9.69
C GLY A 152 6.15 -11.76 9.79
N ARG A 153 5.35 -10.69 9.71
CA ARG A 153 3.88 -10.76 9.71
C ARG A 153 3.33 -10.34 8.35
N PRO A 154 2.28 -10.99 7.84
CA PRO A 154 1.59 -10.50 6.63
C PRO A 154 1.10 -9.06 6.81
N PHE A 155 1.09 -8.30 5.72
CA PHE A 155 0.35 -7.05 5.66
C PHE A 155 -1.13 -7.34 5.83
N ARG A 156 -1.88 -6.40 6.41
CA ARG A 156 -3.32 -6.54 6.62
C ARG A 156 -4.07 -5.35 6.05
N THR A 157 -5.05 -5.62 5.20
CA THR A 157 -5.92 -4.61 4.57
C THR A 157 -7.36 -5.06 4.74
N SER A 158 -8.19 -4.22 5.36
CA SER A 158 -9.61 -4.51 5.57
C SER A 158 -10.49 -3.68 4.65
N GLY A 159 -11.45 -4.33 4.01
CA GLY A 159 -12.44 -3.69 3.15
C GLY A 159 -13.28 -2.66 3.91
N VAL A 160 -13.78 -1.67 3.16
CA VAL A 160 -14.55 -0.54 3.71
C VAL A 160 -16.05 -0.61 3.42
N ARG A 161 -16.51 -1.63 2.68
CA ARG A 161 -17.91 -1.76 2.31
C ARG A 161 -18.79 -1.84 3.57
N GLY A 162 -19.72 -0.89 3.70
CA GLY A 162 -20.66 -0.82 4.83
C GLY A 162 -20.09 -0.15 6.08
N HIS A 163 -18.87 0.39 6.03
CA HIS A 163 -18.29 1.15 7.14
C HIS A 163 -18.55 2.65 6.97
N SER A 164 -18.89 3.33 8.07
CA SER A 164 -18.91 4.80 8.09
C SER A 164 -17.50 5.35 8.01
N VAL A 165 -17.27 6.29 7.09
CA VAL A 165 -16.02 7.03 6.97
C VAL A 165 -16.12 8.34 7.75
N LEU A 166 -15.10 8.63 8.54
CA LEU A 166 -14.95 9.86 9.32
C LEU A 166 -13.71 10.61 8.83
N ASP A 167 -13.89 11.90 8.54
CA ASP A 167 -12.80 12.85 8.34
C ASP A 167 -12.53 13.62 9.62
N TYR A 168 -11.27 14.06 9.78
CA TYR A 168 -10.93 14.97 10.85
C TYR A 168 -11.12 16.43 10.40
N ASP A 169 -12.13 17.09 10.97
CA ASP A 169 -12.35 18.52 10.82
C ASP A 169 -11.35 19.27 11.71
N THR A 170 -10.36 19.89 11.07
CA THR A 170 -9.30 20.66 11.74
C THR A 170 -9.80 22.00 12.29
N ALA A 171 -10.91 22.55 11.78
CA ALA A 171 -11.51 23.78 12.27
C ALA A 171 -12.28 23.54 13.58
N THR A 172 -13.01 22.43 13.68
CA THR A 172 -13.75 22.08 14.91
C THR A 172 -13.00 21.14 15.85
N GLY A 173 -11.90 20.55 15.40
CA GLY A 173 -11.08 19.61 16.17
C GLY A 173 -11.80 18.28 16.43
N ARG A 174 -12.61 17.80 15.49
CA ARG A 174 -13.50 16.65 15.69
C ARG A 174 -13.52 15.73 14.47
N TRP A 175 -13.76 14.45 14.74
CA TRP A 175 -14.13 13.48 13.71
C TRP A 175 -15.58 13.69 13.29
N ALA A 176 -15.82 13.89 12.01
CA ALA A 176 -17.15 14.08 11.41
C ALA A 176 -17.35 13.08 10.27
N SER A 177 -18.58 12.57 10.12
CA SER A 177 -18.90 11.69 8.99
C SER A 177 -18.71 12.44 7.68
N VAL A 178 -18.15 11.76 6.68
CA VAL A 178 -18.17 12.26 5.31
C VAL A 178 -19.64 12.32 4.89
N VAL A 179 -20.16 13.51 4.61
CA VAL A 179 -21.39 13.67 3.85
C VAL A 179 -20.96 13.50 2.40
N GLU A 180 -21.33 12.39 1.76
CA GLU A 180 -21.27 12.32 0.31
C GLU A 180 -22.32 13.32 -0.19
N ASP A 181 -21.88 14.49 -0.64
CA ASP A 181 -22.74 15.35 -1.45
C ASP A 181 -23.00 14.57 -2.75
N ASP A 182 -24.19 14.01 -2.87
CA ASP A 182 -24.77 13.54 -4.14
C ASP A 182 -24.96 14.75 -5.06
N GLU A 183 -23.87 15.28 -5.63
CA GLU A 183 -23.91 16.11 -6.84
C GLU A 183 -23.48 15.27 -8.05
N ALA A 184 -24.30 14.26 -8.35
CA ALA A 184 -24.51 13.81 -9.71
C ALA A 184 -25.82 14.46 -10.21
N GLY A 185 -25.72 15.59 -10.94
CA GLY A 185 -26.90 16.15 -11.57
C GLY A 185 -26.76 17.54 -12.20
N SER A 186 -26.08 17.65 -13.34
CA SER A 186 -26.56 18.39 -14.54
C SER A 186 -25.67 18.12 -15.74
#